data_AF-A0A6I4TLZ9-F1
#
_entry.id   AF-A0A6I4TLZ9-F1
#
_cell.length_a   1.000
_cell.length_b   1.000
_cell.length_c   1.000
_cell.angle_alpha   90.00
_cell.angle_beta   90.00
_cell.angle_gamma   90.00
#
_symmetry.space_group_name_H-M   'P 1'
#
loop_
_entity.id
_entity.type
_entity.pdbx_description
1 polymer ?
#
loop_
_entity_poly.entity_id
_entity_poly.type
_entity_poly.pdbx_seq_one_letter_code
_entity_poly.pdbx_strand_id
1 'polypeptide(L)'
;MKNWILALGAPLALSAQPVLAQDADADKAAEEAEVMAALTEAFAVEPLTTEEEARLPMARQVVDKMMPEGSMQKVIDSTFGGMLGPFMDLAAQAGPDLTETIGWDKSELEVTDEQVKEIAGIVDPNWEERQRREMAFLQEAMGEVMAAMEPAMRKGMSEAYAVAFTTTELADLDAFFSTPSGASFATKSFELANDPRIMSAAMTSMPMMMEQFAEMGEKMKAAMDDLPERKTFETLTAEKKARLLELSGLSEADLKLGMEVAAETAESDSPF
;
A
#
# COMPACT_ATOMS: atom_id res chain seq x y z
N MET A 1 -34.73 12.24 -64.15
CA MET A 1 -35.85 12.83 -63.38
C MET A 1 -35.64 12.49 -61.91
N LYS A 2 -35.80 13.32 -60.89
CA LYS A 2 -35.99 14.77 -60.70
C LYS A 2 -36.07 14.87 -59.16
N ASN A 3 -35.05 15.52 -58.57
CA ASN A 3 -34.93 16.23 -57.28
C ASN A 3 -35.96 15.98 -56.15
N TRP A 4 -35.48 16.08 -54.89
CA TRP A 4 -35.92 16.94 -53.75
C TRP A 4 -35.36 16.31 -52.46
N ILE A 5 -34.22 16.74 -51.87
CA ILE A 5 -33.98 17.86 -50.93
C ILE A 5 -35.13 18.16 -49.94
N LEU A 6 -34.89 17.83 -48.67
CA LEU A 6 -35.31 18.50 -47.41
C LEU A 6 -34.47 17.83 -46.30
N ALA A 7 -33.30 18.34 -45.89
CA ALA A 7 -33.06 19.53 -45.05
C ALA A 7 -33.86 19.52 -43.75
N LEU A 8 -33.26 18.98 -42.68
CA LEU A 8 -33.54 19.34 -41.30
C LEU A 8 -32.20 19.38 -40.57
N GLY A 9 -31.65 20.59 -40.47
CA GLY A 9 -30.48 20.89 -39.67
C GLY A 9 -30.86 20.92 -38.20
N ALA A 10 -30.18 20.10 -37.41
CA ALA A 10 -29.95 20.36 -36.00
C ALA A 10 -28.48 20.75 -35.89
N PRO A 11 -28.12 21.96 -35.43
CA PRO A 11 -26.76 22.19 -34.99
C PRO A 11 -26.57 21.32 -33.75
N LEU A 12 -25.81 20.23 -33.90
CA LEU A 12 -25.11 19.63 -32.78
C LEU A 12 -24.25 20.75 -32.20
N ALA A 13 -24.70 21.33 -31.11
CA ALA A 13 -23.86 22.10 -30.23
C ALA A 13 -22.77 21.13 -29.75
N LEU A 14 -21.62 21.11 -30.43
CA LEU A 14 -20.37 20.79 -29.77
C LEU A 14 -20.27 21.79 -28.63
N SER A 15 -20.65 21.36 -27.43
CA SER A 15 -20.09 21.95 -26.22
C SER A 15 -18.58 21.82 -26.37
N ALA A 16 -17.92 22.93 -26.70
CA ALA A 16 -16.49 23.07 -26.53
C ALA A 16 -16.23 22.85 -25.04
N GLN A 17 -15.93 21.60 -24.67
CA GLN A 17 -15.27 21.34 -23.40
C GLN A 17 -13.96 22.11 -23.45
N PRO A 18 -13.59 22.84 -22.38
CA PRO A 18 -12.35 23.59 -22.38
C PRO A 18 -11.20 22.61 -22.54
N VAL A 19 -10.44 22.77 -23.63
CA VAL A 19 -9.23 22.00 -23.97
C VAL A 19 -8.25 21.93 -22.78
N LEU A 20 -8.27 22.95 -21.91
CA LEU A 20 -7.44 23.05 -20.72
C LEU A 20 -7.69 21.99 -19.63
N ALA A 21 -8.84 21.31 -19.63
CA ALA A 21 -9.11 20.24 -18.66
C ALA A 21 -8.54 18.88 -19.11
N GLN A 22 -8.35 18.65 -20.42
CA GLN A 22 -7.73 17.43 -20.93
C GLN A 22 -6.21 17.48 -20.81
N ASP A 23 -5.60 18.66 -20.92
CA ASP A 23 -4.15 18.83 -20.80
C ASP A 23 -3.67 18.60 -19.35
N ALA A 24 -4.44 19.06 -18.35
CA ALA A 24 -4.10 18.88 -16.93
C ALA A 24 -4.21 17.42 -16.45
N ASP A 25 -5.15 16.64 -16.99
CA ASP A 25 -5.28 15.21 -16.68
C ASP A 25 -4.26 14.36 -17.46
N ALA A 26 -3.88 14.78 -18.68
CA ALA A 26 -2.85 14.13 -19.48
C ALA A 26 -1.43 14.34 -18.91
N ASP A 27 -1.13 15.54 -18.43
CA ASP A 27 0.16 15.85 -17.79
C ASP A 27 0.32 15.09 -16.47
N LYS A 28 -0.75 14.97 -15.66
CA LYS A 28 -0.75 14.13 -14.45
C LYS A 28 -0.58 12.65 -14.75
N ALA A 29 -1.29 12.13 -15.75
CA ALA A 29 -1.14 10.73 -16.16
C ALA A 29 0.27 10.44 -16.71
N ALA A 30 0.91 11.40 -17.37
CA ALA A 30 2.28 11.29 -17.83
C ALA A 30 3.28 11.32 -16.67
N GLU A 31 3.09 12.22 -15.69
CA GLU A 31 3.90 12.30 -14.48
C GLU A 31 3.78 11.04 -13.61
N GLU A 32 2.55 10.52 -13.43
CA GLU A 32 2.30 9.24 -12.75
C GLU A 32 2.97 8.07 -13.49
N ALA A 33 2.91 8.05 -14.82
CA ALA A 33 3.58 7.03 -15.63
C ALA A 33 5.11 7.11 -15.52
N GLU A 34 5.68 8.31 -15.45
CA GLU A 34 7.11 8.53 -15.26
C GLU A 34 7.58 8.10 -13.86
N VAL A 35 6.81 8.42 -12.82
CA VAL A 35 7.07 7.94 -11.45
C VAL A 35 6.99 6.42 -11.38
N MET A 36 5.98 5.81 -12.01
CA MET A 36 5.85 4.34 -12.07
C MET A 36 6.98 3.68 -12.87
N ALA A 37 7.44 4.31 -13.95
CA ALA A 37 8.59 3.85 -14.72
C ALA A 37 9.88 3.93 -13.90
N ALA A 38 10.12 5.04 -13.21
CA ALA A 38 11.27 5.23 -12.33
C ALA A 38 11.27 4.23 -11.16
N LEU A 39 10.10 3.96 -10.57
CA LEU A 39 9.96 2.91 -9.56
C LEU A 39 10.27 1.54 -10.14
N THR A 40 9.78 1.22 -11.34
CA THR A 40 10.05 -0.08 -11.99
C THR A 40 11.54 -0.25 -12.29
N GLU A 41 12.22 0.81 -12.75
CA GLU A 41 13.65 0.81 -13.00
C GLU A 41 14.46 0.64 -11.70
N ALA A 42 14.02 1.25 -10.59
CA ALA A 42 14.64 1.08 -9.28
C ALA A 42 14.57 -0.37 -8.76
N PHE A 43 13.62 -1.17 -9.23
CA PHE A 43 13.49 -2.60 -8.91
C PHE A 43 13.98 -3.53 -10.04
N ALA A 44 14.64 -3.00 -11.06
CA ALA A 44 15.20 -3.83 -12.13
C ALA A 44 16.28 -4.77 -11.58
N VAL A 45 16.08 -6.07 -11.77
CA VAL A 45 17.05 -7.10 -11.39
C VAL A 45 17.98 -7.42 -12.56
N GLU A 46 19.23 -7.73 -12.26
CA GLU A 46 20.19 -8.16 -13.28
C GLU A 46 19.66 -9.42 -14.01
N PRO A 47 19.82 -9.50 -15.35
CA PRO A 47 19.46 -10.71 -16.07
C PRO A 47 20.26 -11.91 -15.57
N LEU A 48 19.65 -13.09 -15.60
CA LEU A 48 20.32 -14.33 -15.24
C LEU A 48 21.55 -14.58 -16.12
N THR A 49 22.63 -15.03 -15.50
CA THR A 49 23.78 -15.59 -16.21
C THR A 49 23.40 -16.92 -16.88
N THR A 50 24.17 -17.35 -17.88
CA THR A 50 23.93 -18.65 -18.55
C THR A 50 23.91 -19.84 -17.59
N GLU A 51 24.70 -19.82 -16.52
CA GLU A 51 24.70 -20.90 -15.53
C GLU A 51 23.43 -20.90 -14.68
N GLU A 52 22.90 -19.73 -14.33
CA GLU A 52 21.66 -19.60 -13.57
C GLU A 52 20.45 -19.94 -14.45
N GLU A 53 20.44 -19.52 -15.71
CA GLU A 53 19.45 -19.96 -16.70
C GLU A 53 19.39 -21.48 -16.81
N ALA A 54 20.54 -22.16 -16.78
CA ALA A 54 20.61 -23.62 -16.82
C ALA A 54 20.01 -24.29 -15.56
N ARG A 55 20.02 -23.61 -14.41
CA ARG A 55 19.43 -24.10 -13.15
C ARG A 55 17.93 -23.83 -13.04
N LEU A 56 17.41 -22.87 -13.82
CA LEU A 56 16.03 -22.40 -13.74
C LEU A 56 14.97 -23.51 -13.81
N PRO A 57 15.07 -24.56 -14.66
CA PRO A 57 14.10 -25.65 -14.66
C PRO A 57 14.04 -26.42 -13.31
N MET A 58 15.18 -26.63 -12.65
CA MET A 58 15.23 -27.32 -11.35
C MET A 58 14.72 -26.39 -10.23
N ALA A 59 15.08 -25.11 -10.28
CA ALA A 59 14.56 -24.11 -9.36
C ALA A 59 13.03 -24.02 -9.42
N ARG A 60 12.45 -24.03 -10.63
CA ARG A 60 10.99 -24.08 -10.81
C ARG A 60 10.38 -25.32 -10.15
N GLN A 61 10.96 -26.51 -10.32
CA GLN A 61 10.44 -27.74 -9.69
C GLN A 61 10.40 -27.65 -8.16
N VAL A 62 11.43 -27.05 -7.56
CA VAL A 62 11.47 -26.82 -6.11
C VAL A 62 10.39 -25.81 -5.68
N VAL A 63 10.30 -24.68 -6.38
CA VAL A 63 9.31 -23.63 -6.09
C VAL A 63 7.88 -24.13 -6.25
N ASP A 64 7.59 -24.95 -7.25
CA ASP A 64 6.27 -25.54 -7.49
C ASP A 64 5.79 -26.41 -6.32
N LYS A 65 6.72 -27.02 -5.58
CA LYS A 65 6.42 -27.79 -4.36
C LYS A 65 6.23 -26.91 -3.13
N MET A 66 6.90 -25.77 -3.08
CA MET A 66 6.77 -24.79 -1.99
C MET A 66 5.52 -23.92 -2.12
N MET A 67 5.24 -23.48 -3.34
CA MET A 67 4.08 -22.67 -3.69
C MET A 67 3.31 -23.36 -4.82
N PRO A 68 2.53 -24.41 -4.49
CA PRO A 68 1.56 -24.99 -5.42
C PRO A 68 0.58 -23.95 -5.95
N GLU A 69 -0.06 -24.28 -7.06
CA GLU A 69 -1.10 -23.43 -7.64
C GLU A 69 -2.23 -23.17 -6.63
N GLY A 70 -2.60 -21.90 -6.48
CA GLY A 70 -3.62 -21.43 -5.54
C GLY A 70 -3.14 -21.28 -4.10
N SER A 71 -1.83 -21.42 -3.82
CA SER A 71 -1.27 -21.16 -2.49
C SER A 71 -1.54 -19.74 -2.01
N MET A 72 -1.55 -18.75 -2.90
CA MET A 72 -1.82 -17.36 -2.54
C MET A 72 -3.28 -17.15 -2.12
N GLN A 73 -4.23 -17.82 -2.78
CA GLN A 73 -5.64 -17.82 -2.37
C GLN A 73 -5.80 -18.42 -0.96
N LYS A 74 -5.14 -19.55 -0.69
CA LYS A 74 -5.20 -20.18 0.64
C LYS A 74 -4.65 -19.29 1.74
N VAL A 75 -3.60 -18.51 1.45
CA VAL A 75 -3.09 -17.50 2.39
C VAL A 75 -4.17 -16.46 2.69
N ILE A 76 -4.85 -15.93 1.68
CA ILE A 76 -5.96 -14.98 1.90
C ILE A 76 -7.07 -15.62 2.73
N ASP A 77 -7.49 -16.84 2.39
CA ASP A 77 -8.54 -17.54 3.12
C ASP A 77 -8.14 -17.77 4.60
N SER A 78 -6.89 -18.17 4.84
CA SER A 78 -6.36 -18.35 6.19
C SER A 78 -6.25 -17.01 6.95
N THR A 79 -5.88 -15.93 6.28
CA THR A 79 -5.79 -14.60 6.88
C THR A 79 -7.17 -14.08 7.29
N PHE A 80 -8.17 -14.17 6.41
CA PHE A 80 -9.54 -13.76 6.73
C PHE A 80 -10.21 -14.67 7.75
N GLY A 81 -10.06 -15.99 7.61
CA GLY A 81 -10.67 -16.96 8.52
C GLY A 81 -9.97 -17.05 9.88
N GLY A 82 -8.67 -16.74 9.96
CA GLY A 82 -7.87 -16.90 11.17
C GLY A 82 -7.48 -15.57 11.80
N MET A 83 -6.68 -14.77 11.09
CA MET A 83 -6.06 -13.56 11.63
C MET A 83 -7.05 -12.40 11.79
N LEU A 84 -7.83 -12.13 10.75
CA LEU A 84 -8.78 -11.01 10.71
C LEU A 84 -10.15 -11.39 11.27
N GLY A 85 -10.50 -12.68 11.29
CA GLY A 85 -11.79 -13.18 11.79
C GLY A 85 -12.22 -12.55 13.12
N PRO A 86 -11.39 -12.59 14.19
CA PRO A 86 -11.74 -11.97 15.47
C PRO A 86 -11.97 -10.46 15.42
N PHE A 87 -11.22 -9.75 14.57
CA PHE A 87 -11.40 -8.30 14.37
C PHE A 87 -12.69 -8.00 13.60
N MET A 88 -13.02 -8.83 12.60
CA MET A 88 -14.27 -8.73 11.86
C MET A 88 -15.47 -9.02 12.76
N ASP A 89 -15.38 -10.02 13.64
CA ASP A 89 -16.41 -10.31 14.63
C ASP A 89 -16.60 -9.16 15.62
N LEU A 90 -15.51 -8.50 16.03
CA LEU A 90 -15.57 -7.31 16.88
C LEU A 90 -16.18 -6.12 16.14
N ALA A 91 -15.79 -5.88 14.89
CA ALA A 91 -16.33 -4.80 14.06
C ALA A 91 -17.83 -5.00 13.79
N ALA A 92 -18.27 -6.23 13.50
CA ALA A 92 -19.69 -6.56 13.36
C ALA A 92 -20.49 -6.28 14.65
N GLN A 93 -19.86 -6.47 15.82
CA GLN A 93 -20.46 -6.12 17.11
C GLN A 93 -20.51 -4.62 17.38
N ALA A 94 -19.62 -3.81 16.79
CA ALA A 94 -19.62 -2.35 16.98
C ALA A 94 -20.68 -1.62 16.14
N GLY A 95 -21.19 -2.27 15.06
CA GLY A 95 -22.09 -1.66 14.09
C GLY A 95 -21.34 -1.02 12.90
N PRO A 96 -22.06 -0.44 11.92
CA PRO A 96 -21.44 0.16 10.74
C PRO A 96 -20.81 1.54 11.05
N ASP A 97 -19.97 2.02 10.14
CA ASP A 97 -19.37 3.35 10.23
C ASP A 97 -20.45 4.44 10.09
N LEU A 98 -20.56 5.30 11.12
CA LEU A 98 -21.51 6.40 11.13
C LEU A 98 -21.13 7.54 10.17
N THR A 99 -19.86 7.67 9.80
CA THR A 99 -19.40 8.64 8.81
C THR A 99 -20.02 8.31 7.46
N GLU A 100 -20.04 7.04 7.07
CA GLU A 100 -20.66 6.59 5.83
C GLU A 100 -22.19 6.55 5.93
N THR A 101 -22.73 6.26 7.12
CA THR A 101 -24.17 6.11 7.32
C THR A 101 -24.89 7.47 7.40
N ILE A 102 -24.34 8.42 8.16
CA ILE A 102 -24.98 9.72 8.46
C ILE A 102 -24.05 10.94 8.32
N GLY A 103 -22.78 10.75 7.92
CA GLY A 103 -21.83 11.85 7.71
C GLY A 103 -21.15 12.38 8.97
N TRP A 104 -21.18 11.62 10.08
CA TRP A 104 -20.61 12.02 11.36
C TRP A 104 -19.85 10.87 12.00
N ASP A 105 -18.68 11.17 12.57
CA ASP A 105 -17.88 10.17 13.25
C ASP A 105 -18.48 9.81 14.62
N LYS A 106 -18.35 8.55 15.02
CA LYS A 106 -18.87 8.07 16.31
C LYS A 106 -18.27 8.82 17.51
N SER A 107 -16.99 9.18 17.44
CA SER A 107 -16.28 9.90 18.51
C SER A 107 -16.82 11.32 18.71
N GLU A 108 -17.45 11.91 17.70
CA GLU A 108 -18.06 13.24 17.77
C GLU A 108 -19.48 13.22 18.37
N LEU A 109 -20.13 12.06 18.37
CA LEU A 109 -21.53 11.90 18.75
C LEU A 109 -21.76 11.32 20.16
N GLU A 110 -20.70 10.88 20.84
CA GLU A 110 -20.76 10.25 22.18
C GLU A 110 -21.83 9.13 22.29
N VAL A 111 -22.01 8.34 21.22
CA VAL A 111 -23.01 7.26 21.15
C VAL A 111 -22.43 5.88 21.50
N THR A 112 -23.24 5.03 22.14
CA THR A 112 -22.87 3.62 22.40
C THR A 112 -23.03 2.74 21.16
N ASP A 113 -22.45 1.54 21.16
CA ASP A 113 -22.56 0.56 20.06
C ASP A 113 -24.02 0.17 19.78
N GLU A 114 -24.85 0.05 20.82
CA GLU A 114 -26.28 -0.20 20.66
C GLU A 114 -26.99 0.96 19.94
N GLN A 115 -26.63 2.20 20.28
CA GLN A 115 -27.20 3.39 19.63
C GLN A 115 -26.73 3.50 18.17
N VAL A 116 -25.47 3.15 17.89
CA VAL A 116 -24.95 3.05 16.51
C VAL A 116 -25.80 2.07 15.70
N LYS A 117 -26.08 0.87 16.22
CA LYS A 117 -26.92 -0.13 15.55
C LYS A 117 -28.37 0.31 15.38
N GLU A 118 -28.92 1.03 16.35
CA GLU A 118 -30.27 1.59 16.24
C GLU A 118 -30.33 2.64 15.12
N ILE A 119 -29.37 3.58 15.09
CA ILE A 119 -29.23 4.58 14.02
C ILE A 119 -29.08 3.89 12.67
N ALA A 120 -28.19 2.90 12.57
CA ALA A 120 -27.99 2.12 11.36
C ALA A 120 -29.26 1.40 10.90
N GLY A 121 -30.00 0.77 11.81
CA GLY A 121 -31.27 0.11 11.49
C GLY A 121 -32.37 1.06 11.02
N ILE A 122 -32.33 2.33 11.44
CA ILE A 122 -33.24 3.38 10.95
C ILE A 122 -32.86 3.80 9.52
N VAL A 123 -31.58 3.98 9.24
CA VAL A 123 -31.08 4.48 7.95
C VAL A 123 -31.05 3.37 6.89
N ASP A 124 -30.53 2.21 7.24
CA ASP A 124 -30.48 1.01 6.42
C ASP A 124 -30.95 -0.23 7.22
N PRO A 125 -32.23 -0.61 7.10
CA PRO A 125 -32.76 -1.81 7.75
C PRO A 125 -32.06 -3.12 7.39
N ASN A 126 -31.22 -3.15 6.35
CA ASN A 126 -30.46 -4.32 5.91
C ASN A 126 -28.94 -4.16 6.13
N TRP A 127 -28.50 -3.23 6.99
CA TRP A 127 -27.08 -2.91 7.18
C TRP A 127 -26.21 -4.16 7.49
N GLU A 128 -26.70 -5.11 8.30
CA GLU A 128 -25.98 -6.34 8.63
C GLU A 128 -25.71 -7.20 7.38
N GLU A 129 -26.73 -7.36 6.54
CA GLU A 129 -26.60 -8.15 5.31
C GLU A 129 -25.76 -7.41 4.25
N ARG A 130 -25.82 -6.08 4.21
CA ARG A 130 -24.92 -5.27 3.37
C ARG A 130 -23.47 -5.47 3.79
N GLN A 131 -23.17 -5.26 5.07
CA GLN A 131 -21.83 -5.40 5.62
C GLN A 131 -21.29 -6.82 5.36
N ARG A 132 -22.11 -7.86 5.59
CA ARG A 132 -21.73 -9.25 5.29
C ARG A 132 -21.37 -9.46 3.81
N ARG A 133 -22.14 -8.89 2.89
CA ARG A 133 -21.88 -9.02 1.44
C ARG A 133 -20.66 -8.23 1.00
N GLU A 134 -20.47 -7.02 1.53
CA GLU A 134 -19.30 -6.19 1.26
C GLU A 134 -18.02 -6.89 1.70
N MET A 135 -18.01 -7.47 2.91
CA MET A 135 -16.86 -8.23 3.40
C MET A 135 -16.60 -9.50 2.57
N ALA A 136 -17.65 -10.23 2.19
CA ALA A 136 -17.49 -11.40 1.34
C ALA A 136 -16.92 -11.02 -0.04
N PHE A 137 -17.41 -9.94 -0.63
CA PHE A 137 -16.91 -9.42 -1.90
C PHE A 137 -15.44 -8.97 -1.78
N LEU A 138 -15.08 -8.25 -0.71
CA LEU A 138 -13.70 -7.82 -0.49
C LEU A 138 -12.74 -9.01 -0.40
N GLN A 139 -13.11 -10.05 0.35
CA GLN A 139 -12.31 -11.28 0.45
C GLN A 139 -12.14 -11.95 -0.91
N GLU A 140 -13.22 -12.08 -1.68
CA GLU A 140 -13.19 -12.67 -3.03
C GLU A 140 -12.30 -11.85 -3.99
N ALA A 141 -12.50 -10.53 -4.04
CA ALA A 141 -11.71 -9.64 -4.88
C ALA A 141 -10.22 -9.65 -4.53
N MET A 142 -9.87 -9.66 -3.25
CA MET A 142 -8.48 -9.80 -2.82
C MET A 142 -7.89 -11.16 -3.23
N GLY A 143 -8.68 -12.22 -3.11
CA GLY A 143 -8.30 -13.56 -3.57
C GLY A 143 -8.00 -13.59 -5.06
N GLU A 144 -8.88 -13.02 -5.90
CA GLU A 144 -8.69 -12.93 -7.35
C GLU A 144 -7.42 -12.17 -7.73
N VAL A 145 -7.15 -11.03 -7.10
CA VAL A 145 -5.92 -10.25 -7.31
C VAL A 145 -4.69 -11.09 -6.98
N MET A 146 -4.70 -11.78 -5.84
CA MET A 146 -3.57 -12.59 -5.39
C MET A 146 -3.35 -13.81 -6.29
N ALA A 147 -4.43 -14.45 -6.76
CA ALA A 147 -4.37 -15.52 -7.76
C ALA A 147 -3.79 -15.02 -9.10
N ALA A 148 -4.14 -13.80 -9.52
CA ALA A 148 -3.58 -13.19 -10.73
C ALA A 148 -2.09 -12.85 -10.60
N MET A 149 -1.62 -12.52 -9.39
CA MET A 149 -0.21 -12.23 -9.11
C MET A 149 0.65 -13.50 -8.95
N GLU A 150 0.05 -14.62 -8.53
CA GLU A 150 0.76 -15.85 -8.20
C GLU A 150 1.73 -16.33 -9.30
N PRO A 151 1.37 -16.35 -10.61
CA PRO A 151 2.30 -16.79 -11.66
C PRO A 151 3.57 -15.94 -11.75
N ALA A 152 3.44 -14.61 -11.61
CA ALA A 152 4.59 -13.71 -11.64
C ALA A 152 5.46 -13.91 -10.40
N MET A 153 4.85 -14.14 -9.23
CA MET A 153 5.58 -14.40 -8.00
C MET A 153 6.33 -15.75 -8.06
N ARG A 154 5.69 -16.82 -8.56
CA ARG A 154 6.36 -18.12 -8.81
C ARG A 154 7.53 -17.98 -9.76
N LYS A 155 7.39 -17.18 -10.83
CA LYS A 155 8.49 -16.89 -11.76
C LYS A 155 9.65 -16.20 -11.03
N GLY A 156 9.39 -15.10 -10.33
CA GLY A 156 10.42 -14.35 -9.60
C GLY A 156 11.13 -15.20 -8.54
N MET A 157 10.39 -16.01 -7.77
CA MET A 157 10.97 -16.96 -6.81
C MET A 157 11.84 -18.00 -7.50
N SER A 158 11.42 -18.53 -8.66
CA SER A 158 12.20 -19.52 -9.40
C SER A 158 13.53 -18.94 -9.89
N GLU A 159 13.54 -17.68 -10.34
CA GLU A 159 14.75 -16.98 -10.76
C GLU A 159 15.66 -16.73 -9.54
N ALA A 160 15.11 -16.25 -8.42
CA ALA A 160 15.85 -16.08 -7.18
C ALA A 160 16.49 -17.39 -6.69
N TYR A 161 15.79 -18.52 -6.81
CA TYR A 161 16.33 -19.84 -6.44
C TYR A 161 17.42 -20.31 -7.39
N ALA A 162 17.33 -20.02 -8.68
CA ALA A 162 18.37 -20.36 -9.66
C ALA A 162 19.68 -19.60 -9.40
N VAL A 163 19.58 -18.36 -8.92
CA VAL A 163 20.71 -17.51 -8.49
C VAL A 163 21.28 -18.00 -7.16
N ALA A 164 20.42 -18.21 -6.16
CA ALA A 164 20.85 -18.45 -4.78
C ALA A 164 21.41 -19.86 -4.54
N PHE A 165 20.96 -20.87 -5.31
CA PHE A 165 21.29 -22.27 -5.07
C PHE A 165 22.05 -22.90 -6.22
N THR A 166 22.97 -23.80 -5.87
CA THR A 166 23.67 -24.67 -6.82
C THR A 166 22.75 -25.79 -7.31
N THR A 167 23.14 -26.43 -8.43
CA THR A 167 22.43 -27.61 -8.96
C THR A 167 22.26 -28.72 -7.92
N THR A 168 23.29 -28.96 -7.10
CA THR A 168 23.25 -29.99 -6.05
C THR A 168 22.24 -29.63 -4.97
N GLU A 169 22.26 -28.39 -4.47
CA GLU A 169 21.32 -27.94 -3.44
C GLU A 169 19.87 -27.97 -3.95
N LEU A 170 19.64 -27.56 -5.22
CA LEU A 170 18.31 -27.68 -5.84
C LEU A 170 17.84 -29.13 -5.94
N ALA A 171 18.73 -30.07 -6.27
CA ALA A 171 18.40 -31.50 -6.31
C ALA A 171 18.10 -32.06 -4.91
N ASP A 172 18.85 -31.65 -3.90
CA ASP A 172 18.65 -32.07 -2.51
C ASP A 172 17.31 -31.53 -1.96
N LEU A 173 17.00 -30.27 -2.25
CA LEU A 173 15.71 -29.65 -1.91
C LEU A 173 14.55 -30.36 -2.60
N ASP A 174 14.69 -30.68 -3.89
CA ASP A 174 13.68 -31.41 -4.65
C ASP A 174 13.42 -32.80 -4.04
N ALA A 175 14.49 -33.52 -3.69
CA ALA A 175 14.41 -34.83 -3.05
C ALA A 175 13.72 -34.73 -1.67
N PHE A 176 14.09 -33.74 -0.86
CA PHE A 176 13.46 -33.51 0.44
C PHE A 176 11.97 -33.20 0.31
N PHE A 177 11.59 -32.23 -0.53
CA PHE A 177 10.18 -31.85 -0.72
C PHE A 177 9.34 -32.93 -1.38
N SER A 178 9.96 -33.91 -2.04
CA SER A 178 9.25 -35.11 -2.53
C SER A 178 8.87 -36.10 -1.43
N THR A 179 9.43 -35.97 -0.22
CA THR A 179 9.01 -36.79 0.93
C THR A 179 7.68 -36.30 1.50
N PRO A 180 6.87 -37.16 2.16
CA PRO A 180 5.62 -36.71 2.78
C PRO A 180 5.81 -35.59 3.80
N SER A 181 6.87 -35.65 4.61
CA SER A 181 7.20 -34.60 5.57
C SER A 181 7.69 -33.33 4.89
N GLY A 182 8.51 -33.45 3.84
CA GLY A 182 9.00 -32.30 3.09
C GLY A 182 7.89 -31.57 2.35
N ALA A 183 6.96 -32.29 1.69
CA ALA A 183 5.79 -31.70 1.08
C ALA A 183 4.91 -30.98 2.12
N SER A 184 4.67 -31.61 3.28
CA SER A 184 3.94 -30.96 4.37
C SER A 184 4.67 -29.73 4.91
N PHE A 185 5.99 -29.76 5.02
CA PHE A 185 6.78 -28.63 5.47
C PHE A 185 6.72 -27.49 4.46
N ALA A 186 6.93 -27.77 3.17
CA ALA A 186 6.93 -26.78 2.11
C ALA A 186 5.62 -25.98 2.06
N THR A 187 4.48 -26.67 2.15
CA THR A 187 3.14 -26.03 2.18
C THR A 187 2.94 -25.23 3.47
N LYS A 188 3.18 -25.85 4.64
CA LYS A 188 2.88 -25.21 5.94
C LYS A 188 3.82 -24.07 6.27
N SER A 189 5.09 -24.14 5.90
CA SER A 189 6.07 -23.09 6.22
C SER A 189 5.74 -21.78 5.53
N PHE A 190 5.16 -21.83 4.33
CA PHE A 190 4.65 -20.65 3.64
C PHE A 190 3.44 -20.06 4.38
N GLU A 191 2.48 -20.91 4.80
CA GLU A 191 1.29 -20.49 5.55
C GLU A 191 1.63 -19.94 6.95
N LEU A 192 2.62 -20.53 7.62
CA LEU A 192 3.03 -20.17 8.99
C LEU A 192 3.52 -18.72 9.11
N ALA A 193 3.96 -18.08 8.02
CA ALA A 193 4.32 -16.66 8.03
C ALA A 193 3.16 -15.76 8.51
N ASN A 194 1.91 -16.20 8.34
CA ASN A 194 0.71 -15.49 8.75
C ASN A 194 0.07 -16.07 10.02
N ASP A 195 0.81 -16.90 10.77
CA ASP A 195 0.29 -17.52 11.98
C ASP A 195 0.07 -16.48 13.10
N PRO A 196 -1.13 -16.43 13.71
CA PRO A 196 -1.46 -15.43 14.73
C PRO A 196 -0.57 -15.51 15.96
N ARG A 197 0.07 -16.66 16.23
CA ARG A 197 1.03 -16.80 17.34
C ARG A 197 2.31 -16.02 17.07
N ILE A 198 2.76 -15.95 15.82
CA ILE A 198 3.93 -15.15 15.43
C ILE A 198 3.59 -13.66 15.56
N MET A 199 2.43 -13.25 15.06
CA MET A 199 1.99 -11.86 15.15
C MET A 199 1.76 -11.42 16.60
N SER A 200 1.15 -12.27 17.43
CA SER A 200 0.95 -12.00 18.86
C SER A 200 2.28 -11.83 19.62
N ALA A 201 3.30 -12.63 19.27
CA ALA A 201 4.64 -12.47 19.83
C ALA A 201 5.25 -11.11 19.45
N ALA A 202 5.05 -10.66 18.19
CA ALA A 202 5.47 -9.34 17.76
C ALA A 202 4.72 -8.20 18.50
N MET A 203 3.40 -8.31 18.67
CA MET A 203 2.59 -7.33 19.42
C MET A 203 2.99 -7.22 20.89
N THR A 204 3.45 -8.31 21.50
CA THR A 204 3.98 -8.29 22.88
C THR A 204 5.25 -7.42 22.99
N SER A 205 5.96 -7.22 21.87
CA SER A 205 7.15 -6.37 21.80
C SER A 205 6.83 -4.90 21.49
N MET A 206 5.56 -4.58 21.16
CA MET A 206 5.15 -3.23 20.80
C MET A 206 5.40 -2.18 21.91
N PRO A 207 5.14 -2.48 23.20
CA PRO A 207 5.47 -1.54 24.29
C PRO A 207 6.97 -1.20 24.35
N MET A 208 7.83 -2.22 24.19
CA MET A 208 9.28 -2.04 24.15
C MET A 208 9.69 -1.20 22.94
N MET A 209 9.09 -1.42 21.77
CA MET A 209 9.36 -0.58 20.60
C MET A 209 8.96 0.88 20.85
N MET A 210 7.78 1.13 21.43
CA MET A 210 7.35 2.50 21.76
C MET A 210 8.31 3.18 22.75
N GLU A 211 8.79 2.46 23.76
CA GLU A 211 9.81 2.95 24.69
C GLU A 211 11.11 3.30 23.96
N GLN A 212 11.58 2.43 23.06
CA GLN A 212 12.78 2.68 22.26
C GLN A 212 12.62 3.85 21.30
N PHE A 213 11.44 4.05 20.69
CA PHE A 213 11.15 5.22 19.86
C PHE A 213 11.17 6.51 20.68
N ALA A 214 10.58 6.51 21.88
CA ALA A 214 10.63 7.65 22.78
C ALA A 214 12.07 7.99 23.20
N GLU A 215 12.86 6.97 23.58
CA GLU A 215 14.28 7.15 23.88
C GLU A 215 15.09 7.67 22.68
N MET A 216 14.72 7.25 21.46
CA MET A 216 15.37 7.72 20.24
C MET A 216 15.08 9.22 20.01
N GLY A 217 13.89 9.70 20.36
CA GLY A 217 13.57 11.13 20.38
C GLY A 217 14.51 11.94 21.27
N GLU A 218 14.69 11.50 22.51
CA GLU A 218 15.61 12.13 23.47
C GLU A 218 17.07 12.09 22.98
N LYS A 219 17.52 10.95 22.44
CA LYS A 219 18.87 10.80 21.87
C LYS A 219 19.07 11.70 20.66
N MET A 220 18.06 11.85 19.81
CA MET A 220 18.11 12.72 18.64
C MET A 220 18.15 14.20 19.05
N LYS A 221 17.35 14.60 20.04
CA LYS A 221 17.42 15.96 20.62
C LYS A 221 18.81 16.26 21.18
N ALA A 222 19.33 15.38 22.03
CA ALA A 222 20.67 15.53 22.59
C ALA A 222 21.78 15.58 21.52
N ALA A 223 21.61 14.86 20.40
CA ALA A 223 22.55 14.90 19.29
C ALA A 223 22.49 16.20 18.47
N MET A 224 21.41 16.97 18.58
CA MET A 224 21.20 18.23 17.85
C MET A 224 21.35 19.47 18.76
N ASP A 225 21.50 19.29 20.08
CA ASP A 225 21.61 20.37 21.07
C ASP A 225 22.78 21.34 20.81
N ASP A 226 23.82 20.90 20.11
CA ASP A 226 24.99 21.72 19.76
C ASP A 226 24.82 22.49 18.43
N LEU A 227 23.76 22.21 17.66
CA LEU A 227 23.48 22.88 16.41
C LEU A 227 22.68 24.17 16.66
N PRO A 228 23.04 25.29 15.98
CA PRO A 228 22.24 26.50 16.06
C PRO A 228 20.87 26.28 15.40
N GLU A 229 19.87 27.01 15.90
CA GLU A 229 18.55 27.03 15.27
C GLU A 229 18.64 27.31 13.77
N ARG A 230 17.72 26.69 13.02
CA ARG A 230 17.59 26.94 11.59
C ARG A 230 17.34 28.43 11.36
N LYS A 231 18.02 28.99 10.38
CA LYS A 231 17.86 30.42 10.05
C LYS A 231 16.46 30.67 9.50
N THR A 232 15.75 31.61 10.10
CA THR A 232 14.51 32.14 9.54
C THR A 232 14.82 33.12 8.41
N PHE A 233 13.82 33.41 7.57
CA PHE A 233 13.96 34.38 6.48
C PHE A 233 14.54 35.71 6.99
N GLU A 234 14.10 36.21 8.15
CA GLU A 234 14.55 37.49 8.71
C GLU A 234 16.01 37.50 9.17
N THR A 235 16.57 36.35 9.53
CA THR A 235 17.97 36.24 9.99
C THR A 235 18.99 36.07 8.85
N LEU A 236 18.51 35.93 7.61
CA LEU A 236 19.36 35.83 6.42
C LEU A 236 19.86 37.20 5.96
N THR A 237 21.11 37.25 5.51
CA THR A 237 21.65 38.45 4.85
C THR A 237 20.97 38.68 3.49
N ALA A 238 20.97 39.92 3.00
CA ALA A 238 20.39 40.27 1.70
C ALA A 238 20.96 39.42 0.55
N GLU A 239 22.26 39.13 0.59
CA GLU A 239 22.93 38.25 -0.39
C GLU A 239 22.37 36.82 -0.34
N LYS A 240 22.16 36.26 0.85
CA LYS A 240 21.61 34.91 1.01
C LYS A 240 20.14 34.83 0.62
N LYS A 241 19.36 35.88 0.92
CA LYS A 241 17.96 36.00 0.45
C LYS A 241 17.92 36.01 -1.07
N ALA A 242 18.71 36.85 -1.72
CA ALA A 242 18.78 36.93 -3.18
C ALA A 242 19.20 35.58 -3.80
N ARG A 243 20.18 34.90 -3.21
CA ARG A 243 20.61 33.58 -3.69
C ARG A 243 19.54 32.51 -3.51
N LEU A 244 18.79 32.51 -2.40
CA LEU A 244 17.69 31.57 -2.20
C LEU A 244 16.56 31.80 -3.20
N LEU A 245 16.20 33.06 -3.49
CA LEU A 245 15.18 33.39 -4.49
C LEU A 245 15.60 32.95 -5.89
N GLU A 246 16.87 33.14 -6.26
CA GLU A 246 17.42 32.66 -7.53
C GLU A 246 17.36 31.12 -7.64
N LEU A 247 17.72 30.42 -6.56
CA LEU A 247 17.74 28.95 -6.53
C LEU A 247 16.35 28.33 -6.47
N SER A 248 15.42 28.93 -5.72
CA SER A 248 14.08 28.39 -5.54
C SER A 248 13.10 28.80 -6.65
N GLY A 249 13.40 29.90 -7.36
CA GLY A 249 12.47 30.50 -8.33
C GLY A 249 11.21 31.09 -7.68
N LEU A 250 11.14 31.14 -6.35
CA LEU A 250 10.00 31.66 -5.61
C LEU A 250 10.04 33.19 -5.52
N SER A 251 8.87 33.80 -5.37
CA SER A 251 8.80 35.20 -4.97
C SER A 251 9.26 35.37 -3.52
N GLU A 252 9.63 36.61 -3.15
CA GLU A 252 10.01 36.91 -1.77
C GLU A 252 8.90 36.59 -0.76
N ALA A 253 7.66 36.87 -1.14
CA ALA A 253 6.50 36.59 -0.30
C ALA A 253 6.28 35.09 -0.09
N ASP A 254 6.40 34.30 -1.17
CA ASP A 254 6.20 32.84 -1.09
C ASP A 254 7.32 32.14 -0.34
N LEU A 255 8.58 32.58 -0.55
CA LEU A 255 9.73 32.04 0.18
C LEU A 255 9.64 32.37 1.66
N LYS A 256 9.23 33.60 2.01
CA LYS A 256 9.01 33.99 3.40
C LYS A 256 7.92 33.14 4.05
N LEU A 257 6.76 33.03 3.40
CA LEU A 257 5.64 32.23 3.92
C LEU A 257 6.04 30.75 4.07
N GLY A 258 6.72 30.17 3.08
CA GLY A 258 7.18 28.77 3.16
C GLY A 258 8.18 28.54 4.28
N MET A 259 9.09 29.48 4.53
CA MET A 259 10.03 29.40 5.65
C MET A 259 9.37 29.64 7.01
N GLU A 260 8.31 30.45 7.08
CA GLU A 260 7.49 30.64 8.28
C GLU A 260 6.72 29.37 8.62
N VAL A 261 6.00 28.79 7.63
CA VAL A 261 5.30 27.51 7.80
C VAL A 261 6.27 26.41 8.22
N ALA A 262 7.44 26.29 7.57
CA ALA A 262 8.43 25.29 7.93
C ALA A 262 9.02 25.50 9.35
N ALA A 263 9.08 26.74 9.84
CA ALA A 263 9.50 27.02 11.21
C ALA A 263 8.40 26.64 12.22
N GLU A 264 7.14 26.97 11.93
CA GLU A 264 5.98 26.58 12.74
C GLU A 264 5.81 25.06 12.79
N THR A 265 5.95 24.37 11.65
CA THR A 265 5.91 22.91 11.60
C THR A 265 7.09 22.28 12.36
N ALA A 266 8.28 22.89 12.34
CA ALA A 266 9.40 22.40 13.14
C ALA A 266 9.18 22.59 14.65
N GLU A 267 8.38 23.57 15.06
CA GLU A 267 7.96 23.75 16.46
C GLU A 267 6.84 22.76 16.85
N SER A 268 5.94 22.39 15.93
CA SER A 268 4.86 21.42 16.18
C SER A 268 5.28 19.96 16.04
N ASP A 269 6.21 19.67 15.12
CA ASP A 269 6.78 18.34 14.83
C ASP A 269 8.12 18.14 15.56
N SER A 270 8.36 18.86 16.66
CA SER A 270 9.24 18.31 17.69
C SER A 270 8.68 16.91 17.98
N PRO A 271 9.42 15.81 17.70
CA PRO A 271 8.78 14.52 17.45
C PRO A 271 8.14 13.90 18.70
N PHE A 272 8.12 14.63 19.82
CA PHE A 272 7.43 14.37 21.08
C PHE A 272 7.14 15.70 21.80
#